data_AF-A0A554KZC3-F1
#
_entry.id   AF-A0A554KZC3-F1
#
_cell.length_a   1.000
_cell.length_b   1.000
_cell.length_c   1.000
_cell.angle_alpha   90.00
_cell.angle_beta   90.00
_cell.angle_gamma   90.00
#
_symmetry.space_group_name_H-M   'P 1'
#
loop_
_entity.id
_entity.type
_entity.pdbx_description
1 polymer ?
#
loop_
_entity_poly.entity_id
_entity_poly.type
_entity_poly.pdbx_seq_one_letter_code
_entity_poly.pdbx_strand_id
1 'polypeptide(L)'
;MHNHGCEVVVITCIDYRFQEYINKWIAQNFAPKSFDRVAFAGGVKNIVVILNQIDIAKKNHHIHKVILINHEDCGAYDQEGTPEKHAEDLKTAALKIKEIHPDLEVETYYLHLDGTFEQPVP
;
A
#
# COMPACT_ATOMS: atom_id res chain seq x y z
N MET A 1 2.99 17.00 -25.46
CA MET A 1 3.68 15.86 -24.82
C MET A 1 2.76 15.36 -23.72
N HIS A 2 2.13 14.19 -23.89
CA HIS A 2 1.28 13.64 -22.84
C HIS A 2 2.21 13.08 -21.75
N ASN A 3 2.27 13.78 -20.62
CA ASN A 3 3.02 13.35 -19.45
C ASN A 3 2.29 12.15 -18.83
N HIS A 4 2.60 10.94 -19.29
CA HIS A 4 2.07 9.69 -18.75
C HIS A 4 2.88 9.24 -17.51
N GLY A 5 3.12 10.16 -16.58
CA GLY A 5 3.87 9.88 -15.35
C GLY A 5 3.01 9.11 -14.36
N CYS A 6 3.50 7.98 -13.87
CA CYS A 6 2.92 7.27 -12.73
C CYS A 6 3.13 8.12 -11.48
N GLU A 7 2.06 8.57 -10.84
CA GLU A 7 2.18 9.43 -9.65
C GLU A 7 2.15 8.63 -8.35
N VAL A 8 1.61 7.41 -8.39
CA VAL A 8 1.29 6.64 -7.20
C VAL A 8 1.72 5.19 -7.35
N VAL A 9 2.29 4.59 -6.30
CA VAL A 9 2.36 3.12 -6.18
C VAL A 9 1.41 2.65 -5.07
N VAL A 10 0.60 1.64 -5.37
CA VAL A 10 -0.34 1.03 -4.43
C VAL A 10 0.16 -0.37 -4.08
N ILE A 11 0.50 -0.57 -2.80
CA ILE A 11 0.99 -1.83 -2.24
C ILE A 11 -0.17 -2.53 -1.54
N THR A 12 -0.44 -3.79 -1.91
CA THR A 12 -1.55 -4.59 -1.35
C THR A 12 -1.12 -6.02 -1.04
N CYS A 13 -1.94 -6.74 -0.29
CA CYS A 13 -1.86 -8.20 -0.28
C CYS A 13 -2.31 -8.81 -1.62
N ILE A 14 -1.87 -10.05 -1.89
CA ILE A 14 -2.37 -10.88 -3.02
C ILE A 14 -3.76 -11.47 -2.76
N ASP A 15 -4.30 -11.32 -1.54
CA ASP A 15 -5.55 -11.94 -1.11
C ASP A 15 -6.71 -11.58 -2.05
N TYR A 16 -7.30 -12.60 -2.67
CA TYR A 16 -8.29 -12.44 -3.72
C TYR A 16 -9.60 -11.82 -3.21
N ARG A 17 -9.91 -11.95 -1.92
CA ARG A 17 -11.15 -11.47 -1.30
C ARG A 17 -11.29 -9.95 -1.39
N PHE A 18 -10.16 -9.24 -1.44
CA PHE A 18 -10.11 -7.78 -1.35
C PHE A 18 -9.91 -7.06 -2.69
N GLN A 19 -9.60 -7.80 -3.75
CA GLN A 19 -9.16 -7.22 -5.02
C GLN A 19 -10.24 -6.34 -5.67
N GLU A 20 -11.51 -6.73 -5.55
CA GLU A 20 -12.62 -5.94 -6.08
C GLU A 20 -12.79 -4.62 -5.33
N TYR A 21 -12.73 -4.64 -4.00
CA TYR A 21 -12.81 -3.43 -3.16
C TYR A 21 -11.66 -2.48 -3.47
N ILE A 22 -10.44 -2.99 -3.56
CA ILE A 22 -9.24 -2.22 -3.92
C ILE A 22 -9.39 -1.59 -5.31
N ASN A 23 -9.83 -2.36 -6.31
CA ASN A 23 -10.00 -1.85 -7.67
C ASN A 23 -11.04 -0.71 -7.72
N LYS A 24 -12.17 -0.86 -7.01
CA LYS A 24 -13.18 0.20 -6.90
C LYS A 24 -12.64 1.43 -6.20
N TRP A 25 -11.94 1.25 -5.08
CA TRP A 25 -11.34 2.33 -4.32
C TRP A 25 -10.30 3.10 -5.15
N ILE A 26 -9.39 2.41 -5.83
CA ILE A 26 -8.40 3.03 -6.73
C ILE A 26 -9.10 3.83 -7.84
N ALA A 27 -10.12 3.26 -8.47
CA ALA A 27 -10.84 3.93 -9.55
C ALA A 27 -11.58 5.20 -9.09
N GLN A 28 -11.97 5.27 -7.81
CA GLN A 28 -12.61 6.43 -7.20
C GLN A 28 -11.61 7.50 -6.78
N ASN A 29 -10.41 7.10 -6.33
CA ASN A 29 -9.42 8.01 -5.75
C ASN A 29 -8.38 8.51 -6.75
N PHE A 30 -8.16 7.82 -7.88
CA PHE A 30 -7.12 8.19 -8.86
C PHE A 30 -7.70 8.30 -10.28
N ALA A 31 -7.78 9.52 -10.81
CA ALA A 31 -8.17 9.79 -12.20
C ALA A 31 -7.26 10.87 -12.84
N PRO A 32 -6.66 10.62 -14.03
CA PRO A 32 -6.64 9.38 -14.81
C PRO A 32 -5.45 8.44 -14.48
N LYS A 33 -5.77 7.22 -14.01
CA LYS A 33 -5.02 5.93 -14.10
C LYS A 33 -3.49 5.93 -14.24
N SER A 34 -2.76 6.73 -13.47
CA SER A 34 -1.30 6.65 -13.44
C SER A 34 -0.82 6.12 -12.09
N PHE A 35 -1.15 4.86 -11.82
CA PHE A 35 -0.65 4.15 -10.64
C PHE A 35 0.00 2.82 -11.00
N ASP A 36 1.06 2.49 -10.28
CA ASP A 36 1.63 1.15 -10.22
C ASP A 36 0.93 0.36 -9.13
N ARG A 37 0.81 -0.95 -9.34
CA ARG A 37 0.29 -1.85 -8.32
C ARG A 37 1.31 -2.94 -8.01
N VAL A 38 1.60 -3.11 -6.74
CA VAL A 38 2.42 -4.22 -6.23
C VAL A 38 1.55 -5.03 -5.28
N ALA A 39 1.29 -6.28 -5.63
CA ALA A 39 0.60 -7.23 -4.77
C ALA A 39 1.61 -8.23 -4.21
N PHE A 40 1.73 -8.32 -2.89
CA PHE A 40 2.68 -9.21 -2.21
C PHE A 40 2.02 -9.92 -1.02
N ALA A 41 2.31 -11.20 -0.80
CA ALA A 41 1.70 -11.96 0.30
C ALA A 41 2.01 -11.31 1.66
N GLY A 42 0.97 -10.92 2.41
CA GLY A 42 1.11 -10.21 3.69
C GLY A 42 1.30 -8.70 3.58
N GLY A 43 1.15 -8.10 2.39
CA GLY A 43 1.23 -6.65 2.22
C GLY A 43 2.57 -6.10 2.71
N VAL A 44 2.55 -5.26 3.75
CA VAL A 44 3.76 -4.63 4.30
C VAL A 44 4.56 -5.50 5.27
N LYS A 45 4.08 -6.70 5.64
CA LYS A 45 4.75 -7.59 6.61
C LYS A 45 6.23 -7.80 6.28
N ASN A 46 6.54 -8.01 5.00
CA ASN A 46 7.93 -8.04 4.53
C ASN A 46 8.36 -6.68 3.97
N ILE A 47 8.67 -5.75 4.88
CA ILE A 47 9.01 -4.38 4.52
C ILE A 47 10.23 -4.28 3.59
N VAL A 48 11.20 -5.18 3.68
CA VAL A 48 12.40 -5.15 2.83
C VAL A 48 12.03 -5.32 1.36
N VAL A 49 11.14 -6.27 1.05
CA VAL A 49 10.67 -6.48 -0.32
C VAL A 49 9.87 -5.28 -0.81
N ILE A 50 9.02 -4.70 0.03
CA ILE A 50 8.20 -3.54 -0.32
C ILE A 50 9.05 -2.30 -0.59
N LEU A 51 10.06 -2.02 0.23
CA LEU A 51 10.99 -0.91 0.02
C LEU A 51 11.69 -1.03 -1.34
N ASN A 52 12.18 -2.22 -1.69
CA ASN A 52 12.81 -2.44 -3.00
C ASN A 52 11.85 -2.15 -4.18
N GLN A 53 10.56 -2.48 -4.04
CA GLN A 53 9.58 -2.19 -5.09
C GLN A 53 9.26 -0.68 -5.19
N ILE A 54 9.20 0.01 -4.05
CA ILE A 54 9.03 1.47 -4.00
C ILE A 54 10.24 2.17 -4.66
N ASP A 55 11.46 1.71 -4.38
CA ASP A 55 12.69 2.23 -5.00
C ASP A 55 12.64 2.10 -6.53
N ILE A 56 12.22 0.94 -7.02
CA ILE A 56 12.06 0.68 -8.46
C ILE A 56 11.00 1.59 -9.07
N ALA A 57 9.83 1.71 -8.45
CA ALA A 57 8.75 2.57 -8.92
C ALA A 57 9.18 4.05 -8.94
N LYS A 58 9.85 4.53 -7.89
CA LYS A 58 10.37 5.90 -7.80
C LYS A 58 11.41 6.19 -8.87
N LYS A 59 12.34 5.25 -9.09
CA LYS A 59 13.41 5.40 -10.08
C LYS A 59 12.89 5.38 -11.51
N ASN A 60 12.00 4.45 -11.83
CA ASN A 60 11.59 4.18 -13.21
C ASN A 60 10.37 4.98 -13.64
N HIS A 61 9.43 5.21 -12.72
CA HIS A 61 8.15 5.84 -13.05
C HIS A 61 7.91 7.16 -12.31
N HIS A 62 8.86 7.61 -11.48
CA HIS A 62 8.87 8.92 -10.83
C HIS A 62 7.67 9.20 -9.92
N ILE A 63 7.18 8.18 -9.21
CA ILE A 63 6.08 8.32 -8.26
C ILE A 63 6.33 9.41 -7.21
N HIS A 64 5.24 10.01 -6.73
CA HIS A 64 5.22 11.01 -5.67
C HIS A 64 4.47 10.54 -4.42
N LYS A 65 3.67 9.48 -4.55
CA LYS A 65 2.84 8.95 -3.46
C LYS A 65 2.93 7.42 -3.35
N VAL A 66 2.93 6.93 -2.12
CA VAL A 66 2.86 5.51 -1.78
C VAL A 66 1.58 5.27 -0.97
N ILE A 67 0.78 4.30 -1.40
CA ILE A 67 -0.38 3.82 -0.67
C ILE A 67 -0.08 2.42 -0.15
N LEU A 68 -0.19 2.22 1.15
CA LEU A 68 0.02 0.93 1.81
C LEU A 68 -1.30 0.38 2.32
N ILE A 69 -1.69 -0.81 1.90
CA ILE A 69 -2.95 -1.45 2.29
C ILE A 69 -2.65 -2.82 2.89
N ASN A 70 -2.83 -2.94 4.21
CA ASN A 70 -3.03 -4.23 4.87
C ASN A 70 -4.53 -4.53 4.98
N HIS A 71 -4.88 -5.75 5.36
CA HIS A 71 -6.28 -6.15 5.47
C HIS A 71 -6.53 -7.08 6.66
N GLU A 72 -7.78 -7.14 7.07
CA GLU A 72 -8.30 -8.03 8.09
C GLU A 72 -8.16 -9.50 7.70
N ASP A 73 -7.93 -10.35 8.71
CA ASP A 73 -7.85 -11.81 8.55
C ASP A 73 -6.80 -12.23 7.51
N CYS A 74 -5.60 -11.64 7.62
CA CYS A 74 -4.49 -11.92 6.71
C CYS A 74 -3.76 -13.20 7.09
N GLY A 75 -3.86 -14.24 6.25
CA GLY A 75 -3.20 -15.53 6.49
C GLY A 75 -1.67 -15.47 6.57
N ALA A 76 -1.02 -14.40 6.09
CA ALA A 76 0.42 -14.24 6.24
C ALA A 76 0.83 -13.83 7.66
N TYR A 77 -0.11 -13.35 8.48
CA TYR A 77 0.13 -12.90 9.85
C TYR A 77 -0.15 -13.99 10.90
N ASP A 78 -0.81 -15.09 10.53
CA ASP A 78 -1.19 -16.16 11.46
C ASP A 78 -1.82 -15.61 12.76
N GLN A 79 -1.33 -16.04 13.92
CA GLN A 79 -1.82 -15.60 15.23
C GLN A 79 -1.47 -14.15 15.59
N GLU A 80 -0.57 -13.52 14.83
CA GLU A 80 -0.15 -12.13 15.03
C GLU A 80 -1.02 -11.13 14.26
N GLY A 81 -2.01 -11.60 13.49
CA GLY A 81 -2.83 -10.78 12.58
C GLY A 81 -3.87 -9.91 13.27
N THR A 82 -3.53 -9.29 14.41
CA THR A 82 -4.44 -8.35 15.08
C THR A 82 -4.47 -7.01 14.35
N PRO A 83 -5.59 -6.26 14.41
CA PRO A 83 -5.65 -4.91 13.84
C PRO A 83 -4.53 -3.99 14.32
N GLU A 84 -4.16 -4.10 15.61
CA GLU A 84 -3.07 -3.31 16.21
C GLU A 84 -1.72 -3.66 15.58
N LYS A 85 -1.46 -4.94 15.32
CA LYS A 85 -0.22 -5.36 14.68
C LYS A 85 -0.14 -4.87 13.24
N HIS A 86 -1.24 -4.94 12.49
CA HIS A 86 -1.31 -4.37 11.15
C HIS A 86 -1.08 -2.87 11.15
N ALA A 87 -1.65 -2.13 12.12
CA ALA A 87 -1.44 -0.69 12.27
C ALA A 87 0.02 -0.36 12.62
N GLU A 88 0.64 -1.11 13.54
CA GLU A 88 2.06 -0.96 13.90
C GLU A 88 2.99 -1.17 12.68
N ASP A 89 2.75 -2.23 11.91
CA ASP A 89 3.55 -2.54 10.73
C ASP A 89 3.37 -1.49 9.62
N LEU A 90 2.14 -1.03 9.38
CA LEU A 90 1.86 0.05 8.44
C LEU A 90 2.55 1.35 8.84
N LYS A 91 2.49 1.72 10.13
CA LYS A 91 3.18 2.90 10.66
C LYS A 91 4.69 2.77 10.51
N THR A 92 5.25 1.61 10.86
CA THR A 92 6.69 1.33 10.74
C THR A 92 7.14 1.40 9.29
N ALA A 93 6.36 0.83 8.36
CA ALA A 93 6.62 0.91 6.94
C ALA A 93 6.62 2.35 6.44
N ALA A 94 5.62 3.15 6.81
CA ALA A 94 5.53 4.55 6.42
C ALA A 94 6.72 5.39 6.92
N LEU A 95 7.13 5.19 8.18
CA LEU A 95 8.31 5.86 8.75
C LEU A 95 9.60 5.51 7.98
N LYS A 96 9.81 4.22 7.67
CA LYS A 96 10.99 3.78 6.90
C LYS A 96 11.00 4.33 5.48
N ILE A 97 9.84 4.37 4.81
CA ILE A 97 9.73 4.97 3.48
C ILE A 97 10.10 6.45 3.55
N LYS A 98 9.61 7.18 4.55
CA LYS A 98 9.92 8.60 4.75
C LYS A 98 11.38 8.86 5.13
N GLU A 99 12.04 7.94 5.82
CA GLU A 99 13.47 8.02 6.12
C GLU A 99 14.32 7.90 4.84
N ILE A 100 13.95 6.98 3.94
CA ILE A 100 14.69 6.72 2.70
C ILE A 100 14.32 7.73 1.59
N HIS A 101 13.03 8.07 1.47
CA HIS A 101 12.47 8.99 0.47
C HIS A 101 11.59 10.05 1.16
N PRO A 102 12.19 11.10 1.75
CA PRO A 102 11.45 12.13 2.48
C PRO A 102 10.38 12.86 1.64
N ASP A 103 10.59 12.92 0.32
CA ASP A 103 9.73 13.59 -0.65
C ASP A 103 8.48 12.78 -1.03
N LEU A 104 8.44 11.47 -0.77
CA LEU A 104 7.28 10.65 -1.07
C LEU A 104 6.16 10.86 -0.07
N GLU A 105 4.97 11.24 -0.51
CA GLU A 105 3.77 11.16 0.33
C GLU A 105 3.44 9.70 0.65
N VAL A 106 3.04 9.40 1.89
CA VAL A 106 2.70 8.03 2.30
C VAL A 106 1.37 8.04 3.02
N GLU A 107 0.45 7.19 2.56
CA GLU A 107 -0.82 6.92 3.24
C GLU A 107 -0.95 5.44 3.53
N THR A 108 -1.56 5.13 4.67
CA THR A 108 -1.77 3.77 5.16
C THR A 108 -3.25 3.51 5.31
N TYR A 109 -3.66 2.29 4.97
CA TYR A 109 -5.03 1.83 5.10
C TYR A 109 -5.08 0.41 5.63
N TYR A 110 -6.07 0.13 6.45
CA TYR A 110 -6.47 -1.19 6.87
C TYR A 110 -7.84 -1.51 6.27
N LEU A 111 -7.91 -2.57 5.49
CA LEU A 111 -9.10 -2.97 4.76
C LEU A 111 -9.84 -4.09 5.48
N HIS A 112 -11.07 -3.80 5.91
CA HIS A 112 -11.97 -4.74 6.57
C HIS A 112 -12.60 -5.72 5.58
N LEU A 113 -13.03 -6.90 6.04
CA LEU A 113 -13.64 -7.95 5.22
C LEU A 113 -14.91 -7.50 4.48
N ASP A 114 -15.60 -6.49 5.01
CA ASP A 114 -16.78 -5.88 4.38
C ASP A 114 -16.45 -4.87 3.26
N GLY A 115 -15.16 -4.59 3.04
CA GLY A 115 -14.67 -3.65 2.04
C GLY A 115 -14.47 -2.23 2.54
N THR A 116 -14.68 -1.97 3.84
CA THR A 116 -14.44 -0.66 4.45
C THR A 116 -12.94 -0.39 4.57
N PHE A 117 -12.49 0.76 4.09
CA PHE A 117 -11.13 1.25 4.29
C PHE A 117 -11.07 2.10 5.56
N GLU A 118 -10.27 1.68 6.52
CA GLU A 118 -9.93 2.45 7.70
C GLU A 118 -8.54 3.05 7.52
N GLN A 119 -8.35 4.32 7.90
CA GLN A 119 -7.02 4.89 8.05
C GLN A 119 -6.58 4.63 9.50
N PRO A 120 -5.65 3.68 9.74
CA PRO A 120 -5.19 3.44 11.09
C PRO A 120 -4.58 4.73 11.65
N VAL A 121 -5.12 5.16 12.80
CA VAL A 121 -4.68 6.35 13.50
C VAL A 121 -3.21 6.14 13.93
N PRO A 122 -2.32 7.13 13.73
CA PRO A 122 -0.90 7.00 14.07
C PRO A 122 -0.64 6.66 15.54
#